data_AF-A0A3B8PFE2-F1
#
_entry.id   AF-A0A3B8PFE2-F1
#
_cell.length_a   1.000
_cell.length_b   1.000
_cell.length_c   1.000
_cell.angle_alpha   90.00
_cell.angle_beta   90.00
_cell.angle_gamma   90.00
#
_symmetry.space_group_name_H-M   'P 1'
#
loop_
_entity.id
_entity.type
_entity.pdbx_description
1 polymer ?
#
loop_
_entity_poly.entity_id
_entity_poly.type
_entity_poly.pdbx_seq_one_letter_code
_entity_poly.pdbx_strand_id
1 'polypeptide(L)'
;MAMRFAGARWLDERRRRRLAVDQESPETAEATAAVDGGETSQVQSSRPATLSIRMVVPRSAWAVLAWSLLLLGACDAVIAAAWFQESVPELFRSAHKSVFGVDTPHAATWTASALLVVAAQLALVIGWVRGHCLTDFDGRYRAWTRVAISWLVIAGIVGTGAHQAISQVLVSQFEFEGVWQREVLAWLLPLAALGASVILVMDGEMKTSRTARLLLWLSTATAVAGLVLILEPTVINASVIELSPHMVAFLKLAAMVSAPALMVVSMGVFLRHVVHVSPEPAPRRKWRSKKRIFSGEEDQLVE
;
A
#
# COMPACT_ATOMS: atom_id res chain seq x y z
N MET A 1 -5.11 -29.03 -30.54
CA MET A 1 -5.07 -27.71 -29.86
C MET A 1 -5.95 -27.79 -28.62
N ALA A 2 -5.37 -27.88 -27.43
CA ALA A 2 -6.16 -27.89 -26.19
C ALA A 2 -6.59 -26.45 -25.86
N MET A 3 -7.89 -26.18 -25.87
CA MET A 3 -8.45 -24.90 -25.41
C MET A 3 -8.15 -24.74 -23.92
N ARG A 4 -7.09 -24.00 -23.59
CA ARG A 4 -6.82 -23.55 -22.22
C ARG A 4 -7.81 -22.44 -21.88
N PHE A 5 -8.88 -22.80 -21.18
CA PHE A 5 -9.79 -21.84 -20.58
C PHE A 5 -9.01 -20.87 -19.67
N ALA A 6 -9.27 -19.57 -19.80
CA ALA A 6 -8.77 -18.52 -18.92
C ALA A 6 -9.33 -18.72 -17.51
N GLY A 7 -8.73 -19.64 -16.76
CA GLY A 7 -9.37 -20.26 -15.61
C GLY A 7 -8.67 -21.53 -15.13
N ALA A 8 -8.31 -22.40 -16.08
CA ALA A 8 -7.79 -23.74 -15.81
C ALA A 8 -6.47 -23.70 -15.03
N ARG A 9 -5.58 -22.77 -15.40
CA ARG A 9 -4.31 -22.55 -14.69
C ARG A 9 -4.50 -22.14 -13.23
N TRP A 10 -5.63 -21.50 -12.88
CA TRP A 10 -5.94 -21.11 -11.51
C TRP A 10 -6.42 -22.29 -10.67
N LEU A 11 -7.24 -23.16 -11.26
CA LEU A 11 -7.71 -24.39 -10.61
C LEU A 11 -6.55 -25.37 -10.40
N ASP A 12 -5.65 -25.49 -11.39
CA ASP A 12 -4.46 -26.31 -11.29
C ASP A 12 -3.50 -25.83 -10.20
N GLU A 13 -3.24 -24.52 -10.12
CA GLU A 13 -2.39 -23.93 -9.08
C GLU A 13 -2.99 -24.14 -7.68
N ARG A 14 -4.30 -23.93 -7.53
CA ARG A 14 -5.02 -24.17 -6.27
C ARG A 14 -4.98 -25.64 -5.87
N ARG A 15 -5.16 -26.55 -6.83
CA ARG A 15 -5.08 -28.00 -6.61
C ARG A 15 -3.66 -28.42 -6.22
N ARG A 16 -2.62 -27.93 -6.91
CA ARG A 16 -1.22 -28.21 -6.58
C ARG A 16 -0.86 -27.80 -5.14
N ARG A 17 -1.30 -26.62 -4.71
CA ARG A 17 -1.08 -26.14 -3.33
C ARG A 17 -1.79 -27.02 -2.30
N ARG A 18 -3.01 -27.49 -2.60
CA ARG A 18 -3.73 -28.41 -1.71
C ARG A 18 -2.97 -29.72 -1.56
N LEU A 19 -2.56 -30.30 -2.69
CA LEU A 19 -1.76 -31.52 -2.70
C LEU A 19 -0.42 -31.36 -1.96
N ALA A 20 0.22 -30.18 -2.04
CA ALA A 20 1.45 -29.90 -1.30
C ALA A 20 1.21 -29.78 0.22
N VAL A 21 0.11 -29.16 0.65
CA VAL A 21 -0.30 -29.11 2.07
C VAL A 21 -0.63 -30.51 2.59
N ASP A 22 -1.35 -31.30 1.78
CA ASP A 22 -1.75 -32.67 2.15
C ASP A 22 -0.54 -33.63 2.19
N GLN A 23 0.48 -33.42 1.33
CA GLN A 23 1.73 -34.21 1.32
C GLN A 23 2.67 -33.90 2.49
N GLU A 24 2.66 -32.69 3.03
CA GLU A 24 3.43 -32.34 4.25
C GLU A 24 2.80 -32.92 5.53
N SER A 25 1.64 -33.60 5.43
CA SER A 25 1.06 -34.41 6.51
C SER A 25 1.19 -35.93 6.23
N PRO A 26 2.37 -36.56 6.32
CA PRO A 26 2.44 -38.01 6.40
C PRO A 26 2.38 -38.47 7.88
N GLU A 27 1.32 -39.23 8.18
CA GLU A 27 1.34 -40.46 8.98
C GLU A 27 1.91 -40.41 10.43
N THR A 28 1.01 -40.35 11.41
CA THR A 28 0.97 -41.30 12.55
C THR A 28 -0.40 -41.19 13.21
N ALA A 29 -1.35 -41.99 12.74
CA ALA A 29 -2.58 -42.27 13.48
C ALA A 29 -2.95 -43.74 13.31
N GLU A 30 -2.02 -44.61 13.69
CA GLU A 30 -2.36 -45.93 14.18
C GLU A 30 -2.24 -45.91 15.72
N ALA A 31 -3.39 -46.18 16.33
CA ALA A 31 -3.59 -46.79 17.65
C ALA A 31 -3.28 -46.00 18.95
N THR A 32 -4.37 -45.79 19.69
CA THR A 32 -4.54 -45.79 21.17
C THR A 32 -4.57 -44.50 21.98
N ALA A 33 -5.54 -44.52 22.90
CA ALA A 33 -5.76 -43.76 24.13
C ALA A 33 -6.52 -42.42 24.04
N ALA A 34 -7.77 -42.50 24.50
CA ALA A 34 -8.52 -41.39 25.06
C ALA A 34 -7.75 -40.74 26.22
N VAL A 35 -7.85 -39.41 26.34
CA VAL A 35 -8.02 -38.59 27.56
C VAL A 35 -7.80 -37.12 27.19
N ASP A 36 -8.88 -36.35 27.29
CA ASP A 36 -9.07 -35.03 27.90
C ASP A 36 -8.15 -33.81 27.59
N GLY A 37 -8.78 -32.63 27.63
CA GLY A 37 -8.11 -31.35 27.94
C GLY A 37 -7.75 -30.47 26.76
N GLY A 38 -8.45 -29.33 26.63
CA GLY A 38 -8.27 -28.39 25.53
C GLY A 38 -6.92 -27.68 25.51
N GLU A 39 -6.28 -27.71 24.35
CA GLU A 39 -5.34 -26.69 23.91
C GLU A 39 -5.58 -26.50 22.41
N THR A 40 -5.94 -25.28 22.01
CA THR A 40 -5.96 -24.87 20.62
C THR A 40 -4.53 -24.90 20.09
N SER A 41 -4.09 -26.08 19.63
CA SER A 41 -2.87 -26.25 18.86
C SER A 41 -2.97 -25.36 17.63
N GLN A 42 -2.32 -24.20 17.70
CA GLN A 42 -1.90 -23.47 16.52
C GLN A 42 -1.00 -24.42 15.75
N VAL A 43 -1.58 -25.12 14.76
CA VAL A 43 -0.83 -25.84 13.74
C VAL A 43 0.16 -24.85 13.17
N GLN A 44 1.41 -24.98 13.60
CA GLN A 44 2.50 -24.13 13.18
C GLN A 44 2.77 -24.52 11.73
N SER A 45 2.16 -23.79 10.79
CA SER A 45 2.24 -24.12 9.37
C SER A 45 3.71 -24.25 8.97
N SER A 46 4.01 -25.42 8.43
CA SER A 46 5.32 -25.86 7.97
C SER A 46 5.93 -24.76 7.11
N ARG A 47 7.05 -24.22 7.61
CA ARG A 47 7.74 -23.07 7.04
C ARG A 47 8.37 -23.52 5.72
N PRO A 48 7.99 -22.94 4.56
CA PRO A 48 8.58 -23.36 3.30
C PRO A 48 10.08 -23.05 3.30
N ALA A 49 10.84 -24.00 2.77
CA ALA A 49 12.28 -24.04 2.72
C ALA A 49 12.91 -22.71 2.24
N THR A 50 13.82 -22.19 3.06
CA THR A 50 14.92 -21.28 2.67
C THR A 50 14.60 -20.20 1.64
N LEU A 51 13.66 -19.30 1.93
CA LEU A 51 13.61 -18.02 1.23
C LEU A 51 14.86 -17.20 1.60
N SER A 52 15.82 -17.07 0.67
CA SER A 52 17.00 -16.18 0.75
C SER A 52 16.63 -14.74 1.17
N ILE A 53 15.38 -14.35 0.95
CA ILE A 53 14.77 -13.08 1.40
C ILE A 53 14.86 -12.89 2.94
N ARG A 54 14.95 -13.96 3.75
CA ARG A 54 15.17 -13.85 5.21
C ARG A 54 16.53 -13.27 5.58
N MET A 55 17.53 -13.35 4.70
CA MET A 55 18.83 -12.68 4.90
C MET A 55 18.74 -11.18 4.57
N VAL A 56 17.87 -10.81 3.61
CA VAL A 56 17.73 -9.43 3.15
C VAL A 56 16.80 -8.61 4.05
N VAL A 57 15.75 -9.21 4.60
CA VAL A 57 14.80 -8.51 5.48
C VAL A 57 15.25 -8.59 6.94
N PRO A 58 15.67 -7.47 7.56
CA PRO A 58 16.18 -7.49 8.91
C PRO A 58 15.14 -8.03 9.90
N ARG A 59 15.59 -8.96 10.74
CA ARG A 59 14.75 -9.59 11.77
C ARG A 59 14.48 -8.64 12.94
N SER A 60 15.44 -7.77 13.24
CA SER A 60 15.37 -6.83 14.36
C SER A 60 14.40 -5.68 14.06
N ALA A 61 13.52 -5.38 15.04
CA ALA A 61 12.64 -4.22 14.98
C ALA A 61 13.45 -2.92 14.87
N TRP A 62 14.59 -2.88 15.56
CA TRP A 62 15.50 -1.75 15.60
C TRP A 62 16.14 -1.44 14.25
N ALA A 63 16.47 -2.44 13.43
CA ALA A 63 16.99 -2.16 12.09
C ALA A 63 15.91 -1.60 11.16
N VAL A 64 14.66 -2.08 11.26
CA VAL A 64 13.53 -1.48 10.54
C VAL A 64 13.27 -0.06 11.02
N LEU A 65 13.33 0.18 12.33
CA LEU A 65 13.19 1.53 12.90
C LEU A 65 14.32 2.46 12.40
N ALA A 66 15.57 2.02 12.47
CA ALA A 66 16.73 2.79 12.02
C ALA A 66 16.65 3.12 10.53
N TRP A 67 16.29 2.16 9.68
CA TRP A 67 16.07 2.41 8.25
C TRP A 67 14.89 3.37 8.02
N SER A 68 13.80 3.22 8.76
CA SER A 68 12.64 4.10 8.65
C SER A 68 12.99 5.53 9.06
N LEU A 69 13.75 5.70 10.14
CA LEU A 69 14.23 6.99 10.61
C LEU A 69 15.23 7.61 9.63
N LEU A 70 16.10 6.81 9.02
CA LEU A 70 17.02 7.29 7.99
C LEU A 70 16.25 7.76 6.75
N LEU A 71 15.25 7.00 6.30
CA LEU A 71 14.39 7.37 5.18
C LEU A 71 13.62 8.65 5.47
N LEU A 72 12.98 8.75 6.64
CA LEU A 72 12.26 9.95 7.06
C LEU A 72 13.21 11.14 7.20
N GLY A 73 14.39 10.95 7.80
CA GLY A 73 15.40 11.99 7.91
C GLY A 73 15.93 12.48 6.56
N ALA A 74 16.07 11.59 5.57
CA ALA A 74 16.41 12.00 4.21
C ALA A 74 15.28 12.82 3.54
N CYS A 75 14.02 12.46 3.79
CA CYS A 75 12.86 13.23 3.33
C CYS A 75 12.76 14.59 4.02
N ASP A 76 12.96 14.62 5.33
CA ASP A 76 13.00 15.83 6.15
C ASP A 76 14.16 16.74 5.73
N ALA A 77 15.29 16.19 5.27
CA ALA A 77 16.38 16.98 4.70
C ALA A 77 15.97 17.69 3.40
N VAL A 78 15.19 17.04 2.53
CA VAL A 78 14.66 17.67 1.31
C VAL A 78 13.67 18.80 1.67
N ILE A 79 12.83 18.57 2.68
CA ILE A 79 11.88 19.57 3.17
C ILE A 79 12.62 20.74 3.84
N ALA A 80 13.61 20.45 4.69
CA ALA A 80 14.42 21.44 5.38
C ALA A 80 15.25 22.27 4.39
N ALA A 81 15.79 21.64 3.33
CA ALA A 81 16.48 22.37 2.26
C ALA A 81 15.55 23.42 1.63
N ALA A 82 14.30 23.07 1.34
CA ALA A 82 13.32 24.02 0.84
C ALA A 82 13.02 25.17 1.82
N TRP A 83 12.99 24.87 3.13
CA TRP A 83 12.76 25.88 4.17
C TRP A 83 13.94 26.84 4.35
N PHE A 84 15.16 26.32 4.40
CA PHE A 84 16.38 27.08 4.70
C PHE A 84 17.04 27.69 3.45
N GLN A 85 16.32 27.85 2.35
CA GLN A 85 16.84 28.39 1.08
C GLN A 85 17.52 29.75 1.20
N GLU A 86 17.09 30.61 2.13
CA GLU A 86 17.66 31.95 2.33
C GLU A 86 19.02 31.93 3.03
N SER A 87 19.29 30.88 3.82
CA SER A 87 20.55 30.70 4.53
C SER A 87 21.69 30.20 3.65
N VAL A 88 21.40 29.85 2.39
CA VAL A 88 22.40 29.39 1.41
C VAL A 88 23.22 30.58 0.91
N PRO A 89 24.56 30.45 0.82
CA PRO A 89 25.43 31.50 0.26
C PRO A 89 24.96 31.97 -1.12
N GLU A 90 25.07 33.27 -1.38
CA GLU A 90 24.49 33.90 -2.59
C GLU A 90 24.96 33.26 -3.90
N LEU A 91 26.22 32.82 -3.93
CA LEU A 91 26.84 32.13 -5.07
C LEU A 91 26.10 30.84 -5.49
N PHE A 92 25.49 30.12 -4.54
CA PHE A 92 24.79 28.86 -4.79
C PHE A 92 23.26 28.98 -4.71
N ARG A 93 22.74 30.14 -4.28
CA ARG A 93 21.30 30.36 -4.05
C ARG A 93 20.45 30.13 -5.30
N SER A 94 20.93 30.56 -6.47
CA SER A 94 20.26 30.34 -7.75
C SER A 94 20.09 28.85 -8.09
N ALA A 95 21.18 28.07 -8.00
CA ALA A 95 21.17 26.64 -8.27
C ALA A 95 20.40 25.85 -7.20
N HIS A 96 20.46 26.29 -5.94
CA HIS A 96 19.69 25.70 -4.86
C HIS A 96 18.19 25.96 -5.06
N LYS A 97 17.79 27.18 -5.42
CA LYS A 97 16.39 27.55 -5.65
C LYS A 97 15.80 26.80 -6.85
N SER A 98 16.57 26.55 -7.92
CA SER A 98 16.05 25.79 -9.05
C SER A 98 15.76 24.32 -8.73
N VAL A 99 16.50 23.72 -7.77
CA VAL A 99 16.36 22.30 -7.41
C VAL A 99 15.42 22.08 -6.22
N PHE A 100 15.59 22.86 -5.15
CA PHE A 100 14.88 22.72 -3.87
C PHE A 100 13.89 23.87 -3.59
N GLY A 101 13.74 24.82 -4.52
CA GLY A 101 12.85 25.95 -4.34
C GLY A 101 11.40 25.52 -4.14
N VAL A 102 10.70 26.24 -3.27
CA VAL A 102 9.27 26.05 -3.01
C VAL A 102 8.44 26.29 -4.29
N ASP A 103 8.92 27.17 -5.17
CA ASP A 103 8.28 27.53 -6.44
C ASP A 103 8.51 26.49 -7.56
N THR A 104 9.63 25.76 -7.51
CA THR A 104 10.05 24.75 -8.51
C THR A 104 10.35 23.44 -7.80
N PRO A 105 9.34 22.61 -7.49
CA PRO A 105 9.47 21.46 -6.60
C PRO A 105 10.11 20.24 -7.28
N HIS A 106 11.16 20.42 -8.11
CA HIS A 106 11.80 19.33 -8.85
C HIS A 106 12.38 18.27 -7.91
N ALA A 107 13.18 18.65 -6.91
CA ALA A 107 13.73 17.67 -5.97
C ALA A 107 12.63 16.90 -5.24
N ALA A 108 11.55 17.58 -4.86
CA ALA A 108 10.43 16.98 -4.14
C ALA A 108 9.64 16.01 -5.04
N THR A 109 9.39 16.34 -6.32
CA THR A 109 8.70 15.45 -7.27
C THR A 109 9.54 14.22 -7.61
N TRP A 110 10.84 14.38 -7.83
CA TRP A 110 11.76 13.27 -8.04
C TRP A 110 11.85 12.36 -6.80
N THR A 111 11.92 12.94 -5.61
CA THR A 111 11.94 12.19 -4.35
C THR A 111 10.63 11.41 -4.17
N ALA A 112 9.48 12.05 -4.38
CA ALA A 112 8.17 11.39 -4.32
C ALA A 112 8.06 10.25 -5.35
N SER A 113 8.50 10.47 -6.59
CA SER A 113 8.52 9.43 -7.63
C SER A 113 9.42 8.25 -7.25
N ALA A 114 10.64 8.52 -6.76
CA ALA A 114 11.55 7.49 -6.29
C ALA A 114 10.96 6.68 -5.12
N LEU A 115 10.32 7.33 -4.15
CA LEU A 115 9.63 6.67 -3.04
C LEU A 115 8.48 5.78 -3.53
N LEU A 116 7.72 6.21 -4.54
CA LEU A 116 6.67 5.40 -5.15
C LEU A 116 7.23 4.17 -5.89
N VAL A 117 8.39 4.29 -6.54
CA VAL A 117 9.10 3.14 -7.13
C VAL A 117 9.53 2.17 -6.04
N VAL A 118 10.09 2.66 -4.93
CA VAL A 118 10.46 1.82 -3.78
C VAL A 118 9.23 1.14 -3.19
N ALA A 119 8.11 1.84 -3.05
CA ALA A 119 6.84 1.25 -2.62
C ALA A 119 6.37 0.15 -3.58
N ALA A 120 6.49 0.35 -4.89
CA ALA A 120 6.16 -0.68 -5.89
C ALA A 120 7.05 -1.92 -5.74
N GLN A 121 8.35 -1.73 -5.55
CA GLN A 121 9.29 -2.84 -5.32
C GLN A 121 8.94 -3.61 -4.04
N LEU A 122 8.64 -2.90 -2.94
CA LEU A 122 8.19 -3.52 -1.70
C LEU A 122 6.88 -4.31 -1.90
N ALA A 123 5.93 -3.80 -2.68
CA ALA A 123 4.71 -4.54 -3.03
C ALA A 123 5.03 -5.84 -3.77
N LEU A 124 5.96 -5.82 -4.74
CA LEU A 124 6.39 -7.04 -5.44
C LEU A 124 7.04 -8.04 -4.49
N VAL A 125 7.88 -7.60 -3.56
CA VAL A 125 8.50 -8.49 -2.57
C VAL A 125 7.44 -9.09 -1.64
N ILE A 126 6.49 -8.30 -1.15
CA ILE A 126 5.37 -8.80 -0.33
C ILE A 126 4.55 -9.82 -1.12
N GLY A 127 4.23 -9.53 -2.39
CA GLY A 127 3.54 -10.44 -3.29
C GLY A 127 4.33 -11.73 -3.53
N TRP A 128 5.64 -11.65 -3.72
CA TRP A 128 6.52 -12.81 -3.89
C TRP A 128 6.50 -13.71 -2.66
N VAL A 129 6.74 -13.14 -1.48
CA VAL A 129 6.77 -13.90 -0.21
C VAL A 129 5.45 -14.62 0.00
N ARG A 130 4.33 -13.95 -0.27
CA ARG A 130 2.99 -14.56 -0.17
C ARG A 130 2.69 -15.57 -1.27
N GLY A 131 3.29 -15.42 -2.45
CA GLY A 131 3.18 -16.40 -3.52
C GLY A 131 3.67 -17.79 -3.11
N HIS A 132 4.60 -17.85 -2.14
CA HIS A 132 5.17 -19.08 -1.58
C HIS A 132 4.39 -19.63 -0.38
N CYS A 133 3.35 -18.92 0.10
CA CYS A 133 2.47 -19.44 1.14
C CYS A 133 1.55 -20.52 0.57
N LEU A 134 1.67 -21.74 1.10
CA LEU A 134 0.83 -22.87 0.70
C LEU A 134 -0.65 -22.67 1.09
N THR A 135 -0.92 -21.83 2.09
CA THR A 135 -2.27 -21.54 2.61
C THR A 135 -3.01 -20.43 1.86
N ASP A 136 -2.36 -19.67 0.96
CA ASP A 136 -3.00 -18.64 0.14
C ASP A 136 -3.61 -19.24 -1.14
N PHE A 137 -4.78 -19.86 -0.99
CA PHE A 137 -5.54 -20.48 -2.07
C PHE A 137 -6.37 -19.50 -2.90
N ASP A 138 -6.62 -18.30 -2.38
CA ASP A 138 -7.48 -17.29 -3.02
C ASP A 138 -6.70 -16.38 -3.99
N GLY A 139 -5.37 -16.56 -4.09
CA GLY A 139 -4.52 -15.83 -5.02
C GLY A 139 -4.29 -14.37 -4.61
N ARG A 140 -4.32 -14.08 -3.30
CA ARG A 140 -4.20 -12.70 -2.76
C ARG A 140 -2.83 -12.10 -3.00
N TYR A 141 -1.79 -12.91 -3.19
CA TYR A 141 -0.50 -12.44 -3.69
C TYR A 141 -0.58 -11.61 -5.00
N ARG A 142 -1.61 -11.82 -5.84
CA ARG A 142 -1.82 -11.05 -7.08
C ARG A 142 -2.43 -9.67 -6.84
N ALA A 143 -3.04 -9.46 -5.69
CA ALA A 143 -3.47 -8.12 -5.31
C ALA A 143 -2.24 -7.21 -5.21
N TRP A 144 -1.14 -7.72 -4.65
CA TRP A 144 0.13 -7.00 -4.52
C TRP A 144 0.81 -6.69 -5.85
N THR A 145 0.67 -7.53 -6.89
CA THR A 145 1.17 -7.19 -8.23
C THR A 145 0.37 -6.05 -8.86
N ARG A 146 -0.95 -5.99 -8.63
CA ARG A 146 -1.77 -4.84 -9.06
C ARG A 146 -1.37 -3.57 -8.31
N VAL A 147 -1.17 -3.65 -7.00
CA VAL A 147 -0.66 -2.54 -6.18
C VAL A 147 0.68 -2.02 -6.72
N ALA A 148 1.62 -2.92 -7.05
CA ALA A 148 2.91 -2.53 -7.62
C ALA A 148 2.77 -1.81 -8.97
N ILE A 149 1.95 -2.33 -9.88
CA ILE A 149 1.68 -1.71 -11.18
C ILE A 149 1.07 -0.31 -10.98
N SER A 150 0.08 -0.20 -10.09
CA SER A 150 -0.55 1.09 -9.77
C SER A 150 0.46 2.11 -9.26
N TRP A 151 1.36 1.73 -8.35
CA TRP A 151 2.41 2.63 -7.86
C TRP A 151 3.43 3.02 -8.92
N LEU A 152 3.83 2.11 -9.81
CA LEU A 152 4.71 2.43 -10.93
C LEU A 152 4.07 3.42 -11.92
N VAL A 153 2.79 3.22 -12.22
CA VAL A 153 2.03 4.14 -13.08
C VAL A 153 1.98 5.54 -12.46
N ILE A 154 1.64 5.63 -11.17
CA ILE A 154 1.65 6.92 -10.46
C ILE A 154 3.06 7.53 -10.44
N ALA A 155 4.09 6.73 -10.14
CA ALA A 155 5.47 7.19 -10.09
C ALA A 155 5.94 7.79 -11.42
N GLY A 156 5.61 7.12 -12.54
CA GLY A 156 5.95 7.59 -13.88
C GLY A 156 5.26 8.91 -14.20
N ILE A 157 3.97 9.05 -13.88
CA ILE A 157 3.22 10.29 -14.09
C ILE A 157 3.77 11.45 -13.25
N VAL A 158 4.09 11.19 -11.98
CA VAL A 158 4.64 12.20 -11.06
C VAL A 158 6.05 12.62 -11.49
N GLY A 159 6.90 11.66 -11.86
CA GLY A 159 8.29 11.92 -12.25
C GLY A 159 8.42 12.63 -13.60
N THR A 160 7.53 12.34 -14.55
CA THR A 160 7.54 12.98 -15.88
C THR A 160 6.76 14.29 -15.93
N GLY A 161 5.95 14.60 -14.92
CA GLY A 161 5.01 15.72 -14.99
C GLY A 161 3.87 15.51 -15.99
N ALA A 162 3.66 14.28 -16.50
CA ALA A 162 2.68 13.97 -17.54
C ALA A 162 1.25 14.40 -17.17
N HIS A 163 0.94 14.49 -15.88
CA HIS A 163 -0.34 14.97 -15.39
C HIS A 163 -0.71 16.36 -15.95
N GLN A 164 0.26 17.28 -16.12
CA GLN A 164 0.03 18.62 -16.67
C GLN A 164 -0.30 18.59 -18.17
N ALA A 165 0.43 17.76 -18.94
CA ALA A 165 0.17 17.61 -20.37
C ALA A 165 -1.18 16.93 -20.62
N ILE A 166 -1.51 15.91 -19.82
CA ILE A 166 -2.78 15.18 -19.95
C ILE A 166 -3.95 16.07 -19.56
N SER A 167 -3.85 16.87 -18.50
CA SER A 167 -4.93 17.79 -18.10
C SER A 167 -5.21 18.84 -19.17
N GLN A 168 -4.18 19.39 -19.81
CA GLN A 168 -4.33 20.35 -20.91
C GLN A 168 -5.04 19.72 -22.11
N VAL A 169 -4.64 18.50 -22.50
CA VAL A 169 -5.30 17.78 -23.60
C VAL A 169 -6.76 17.49 -23.26
N LEU A 170 -7.06 17.00 -22.04
CA LEU A 170 -8.43 16.67 -21.62
C LEU A 170 -9.34 17.90 -21.63
N VAL A 171 -8.85 19.04 -21.12
CA VAL A 171 -9.63 20.28 -21.09
C VAL A 171 -9.81 20.86 -22.49
N SER A 172 -8.85 20.67 -23.39
CA SER A 172 -8.99 21.11 -24.79
C SER A 172 -9.99 20.28 -25.60
N GLN A 173 -10.19 19.00 -25.25
CA GLN A 173 -11.11 18.10 -25.98
C GLN A 173 -12.52 18.05 -25.39
N PHE A 174 -12.66 18.30 -24.09
CA PHE A 174 -13.94 18.27 -23.40
C PHE A 174 -14.23 19.66 -22.86
N GLU A 175 -15.14 20.38 -23.52
CA GLU A 175 -15.60 21.73 -23.15
C GLU A 175 -16.38 21.69 -21.82
N PHE A 176 -15.67 21.55 -20.70
CA PHE A 176 -16.27 21.49 -19.36
C PHE A 176 -16.73 22.88 -18.87
N GLU A 177 -17.53 23.63 -19.64
CA GLU A 177 -17.83 25.07 -19.46
C GLU A 177 -18.43 25.54 -18.11
N GLY A 178 -18.70 24.63 -17.15
CA GLY A 178 -19.21 24.99 -15.81
C GLY A 178 -18.41 24.47 -14.60
N VAL A 179 -17.33 23.70 -14.78
CA VAL A 179 -16.69 23.01 -13.63
C VAL A 179 -15.63 23.91 -12.96
N TRP A 180 -15.63 23.99 -11.62
CA TRP A 180 -14.60 24.67 -10.81
C TRP A 180 -13.27 23.91 -10.89
N GLN A 181 -12.12 24.59 -11.08
CA GLN A 181 -10.78 23.95 -11.16
C GLN A 181 -10.68 22.72 -12.09
N ARG A 182 -11.13 22.87 -13.33
CA ARG A 182 -11.26 21.80 -14.34
C ARG A 182 -9.98 21.00 -14.57
N GLU A 183 -8.88 21.71 -14.78
CA GLU A 183 -7.58 21.11 -15.08
C GLU A 183 -7.10 20.22 -13.94
N VAL A 184 -7.31 20.68 -12.70
CA VAL A 184 -6.92 19.94 -11.50
C VAL A 184 -7.84 18.73 -11.33
N LEU A 185 -9.16 18.93 -11.32
CA LEU A 185 -10.14 17.86 -11.09
C LEU A 185 -10.12 16.76 -12.15
N ALA A 186 -9.89 17.11 -13.43
CA ALA A 186 -9.84 16.18 -14.54
C ALA A 186 -8.80 15.07 -14.33
N TRP A 187 -7.66 15.41 -13.72
CA TRP A 187 -6.61 14.46 -13.40
C TRP A 187 -6.72 13.88 -11.98
N LEU A 188 -7.16 14.70 -11.03
CA LEU A 188 -7.24 14.34 -9.63
C LEU A 188 -8.23 13.19 -9.37
N LEU A 189 -9.37 13.18 -10.05
CA LEU A 189 -10.42 12.17 -9.86
C LEU A 189 -9.94 10.76 -10.23
N PRO A 190 -9.38 10.51 -11.45
CA PRO A 190 -8.77 9.22 -11.78
C PRO A 190 -7.68 8.80 -10.79
N LEU A 191 -6.82 9.75 -10.39
CA LEU A 191 -5.72 9.49 -9.46
C LEU A 191 -6.23 9.10 -8.07
N ALA A 192 -7.22 9.82 -7.55
CA ALA A 192 -7.86 9.53 -6.27
C ALA A 192 -8.59 8.19 -6.29
N ALA A 193 -9.29 7.86 -7.37
CA ALA A 193 -9.96 6.57 -7.53
C ALA A 193 -8.95 5.41 -7.54
N LEU A 194 -7.85 5.55 -8.29
CA LEU A 194 -6.79 4.56 -8.36
C LEU A 194 -6.09 4.42 -6.99
N GLY A 195 -5.73 5.53 -6.34
CA GLY A 195 -5.14 5.55 -5.00
C GLY A 195 -6.05 4.91 -3.94
N ALA A 196 -7.33 5.29 -3.90
CA ALA A 196 -8.31 4.70 -2.99
C ALA A 196 -8.46 3.20 -3.21
N SER A 197 -8.52 2.74 -4.46
CA SER A 197 -8.61 1.31 -4.77
C SER A 197 -7.42 0.52 -4.22
N VAL A 198 -6.20 1.07 -4.32
CA VAL A 198 -4.97 0.48 -3.81
C VAL A 198 -4.95 0.49 -2.28
N ILE A 199 -5.31 1.61 -1.66
CA ILE A 199 -5.33 1.75 -0.19
C ILE A 199 -6.35 0.78 0.43
N LEU A 200 -7.53 0.60 -0.17
CA LEU A 200 -8.54 -0.35 0.32
C LEU A 200 -8.05 -1.80 0.23
N VAL A 201 -7.34 -2.15 -0.84
CA VAL A 201 -6.70 -3.47 -0.97
C VAL A 201 -5.63 -3.64 0.12
N MET A 202 -4.77 -2.64 0.31
CA MET A 202 -3.72 -2.67 1.33
C MET A 202 -4.29 -2.71 2.76
N ASP A 203 -5.32 -1.94 3.08
CA ASP A 203 -5.99 -1.94 4.39
C ASP A 203 -6.59 -3.31 4.70
N GLY A 204 -7.20 -3.95 3.71
CA GLY A 204 -7.72 -5.32 3.82
C GLY A 204 -6.65 -6.34 4.19
N GLU A 205 -5.45 -6.19 3.62
CA GLU A 205 -4.31 -7.08 3.86
C GLU A 205 -3.54 -6.77 5.16
N MET A 206 -3.44 -5.50 5.52
CA MET A 206 -2.68 -5.01 6.68
C MET A 206 -3.43 -5.14 8.01
N LYS A 207 -4.65 -5.68 8.03
CA LYS A 207 -5.43 -5.88 9.28
C LYS A 207 -4.69 -6.71 10.34
N THR A 208 -3.74 -7.54 9.94
CA THR A 208 -2.92 -8.35 10.86
C THR A 208 -1.88 -7.53 11.62
N SER A 209 -1.44 -6.39 11.08
CA SER A 209 -0.41 -5.53 11.67
C SER A 209 -0.97 -4.14 11.97
N ARG A 210 -1.28 -3.89 13.25
CA ARG A 210 -1.83 -2.59 13.70
C ARG A 210 -0.87 -1.43 13.39
N THR A 211 0.44 -1.64 13.55
CA THR A 211 1.44 -0.59 13.32
C THR A 211 1.54 -0.20 11.86
N ALA A 212 1.63 -1.18 10.95
CA ALA A 212 1.66 -0.91 9.51
C ALA A 212 0.36 -0.21 9.05
N ARG A 213 -0.78 -0.65 9.58
CA ARG A 213 -2.08 -0.05 9.29
C ARG A 213 -2.19 1.39 9.78
N LEU A 214 -1.75 1.69 11.00
CA LEU A 214 -1.73 3.07 11.52
C LEU A 214 -0.87 3.99 10.64
N LEU A 215 0.31 3.51 10.22
CA LEU A 215 1.20 4.27 9.33
C LEU A 215 0.60 4.48 7.93
N LEU A 216 -0.14 3.49 7.40
CA LEU A 216 -0.86 3.63 6.13
C LEU A 216 -1.95 4.70 6.23
N TRP A 217 -2.73 4.70 7.32
CA TRP A 217 -3.75 5.72 7.54
C TRP A 217 -3.17 7.11 7.80
N LEU A 218 -2.03 7.20 8.49
CA LEU A 218 -1.31 8.46 8.65
C LEU A 218 -0.81 9.00 7.31
N SER A 219 -0.20 8.15 6.47
CA SER A 219 0.19 8.49 5.11
C SER A 219 -1.01 8.97 4.28
N THR A 220 -2.14 8.26 4.37
CA THR A 220 -3.38 8.62 3.66
C THR A 220 -3.92 9.97 4.13
N ALA A 221 -3.92 10.21 5.44
CA ALA A 221 -4.33 11.48 6.04
C ALA A 221 -3.43 12.63 5.58
N THR A 222 -2.11 12.43 5.52
CA THR A 222 -1.17 13.44 5.01
C THR A 222 -1.40 13.74 3.52
N ALA A 223 -1.70 12.72 2.70
CA ALA A 223 -2.02 12.91 1.29
C ALA A 223 -3.34 13.68 1.10
N VAL A 224 -4.38 13.33 1.87
CA VAL A 224 -5.67 14.02 1.84
C VAL A 224 -5.53 15.46 2.34
N ALA A 225 -4.75 15.71 3.40
CA ALA A 225 -4.46 17.06 3.87
C ALA A 225 -3.76 17.90 2.77
N GLY A 226 -2.76 17.33 2.10
CA GLY A 226 -2.11 17.97 0.94
C GLY A 226 -3.10 18.26 -0.20
N LEU A 227 -4.03 17.35 -0.45
CA LEU A 227 -5.08 17.51 -1.46
C LEU A 227 -6.05 18.65 -1.14
N VAL A 228 -6.50 18.73 0.11
CA VAL A 228 -7.39 19.81 0.59
C VAL A 228 -6.72 21.17 0.43
N LEU A 229 -5.41 21.28 0.72
CA LEU A 229 -4.64 22.51 0.51
C LEU A 229 -4.56 22.93 -0.97
N ILE A 230 -4.72 21.99 -1.91
CA ILE A 230 -4.71 22.26 -3.35
C ILE A 230 -6.12 22.69 -3.81
N LEU A 231 -7.14 21.95 -3.40
CA LEU A 231 -8.52 22.15 -3.86
C LEU A 231 -9.20 23.37 -3.24
N GLU A 232 -8.92 23.66 -1.98
CA GLU A 232 -9.76 24.56 -1.20
C GLU A 232 -8.97 25.74 -0.62
N PRO A 233 -8.88 26.86 -1.36
CA PRO A 233 -8.33 28.11 -0.83
C PRO A 233 -9.25 28.76 0.23
N THR A 234 -10.44 28.21 0.47
CA THR A 234 -11.41 28.70 1.47
C THR A 234 -11.27 28.07 2.85
N VAL A 235 -10.59 26.92 2.99
CA VAL A 235 -10.35 26.27 4.30
C VAL A 235 -9.35 27.07 5.13
N ILE A 236 -8.43 27.77 4.46
CA ILE A 236 -7.52 28.70 5.09
C ILE A 236 -8.14 30.09 4.90
N ASN A 237 -8.37 30.82 5.99
CA ASN A 237 -8.85 32.20 5.93
C ASN A 237 -8.01 32.99 4.91
N ALA A 238 -8.66 33.70 3.99
CA ALA A 238 -7.99 34.48 2.95
C ALA A 238 -6.90 35.41 3.52
N SER A 239 -7.14 35.93 4.73
CA SER A 239 -6.17 36.73 5.49
C SER A 239 -4.88 35.99 5.86
N VAL A 240 -4.91 34.68 6.12
CA VAL A 240 -3.72 33.86 6.44
C VAL A 240 -2.94 33.49 5.18
N ILE A 241 -3.64 33.27 4.07
CA ILE A 241 -3.02 33.03 2.75
C ILE A 241 -2.27 34.27 2.29
N GLU A 242 -2.88 35.45 2.44
CA GLU A 242 -2.24 36.74 2.10
C GLU A 242 -1.06 37.05 3.02
N LEU A 243 -1.15 36.71 4.32
CA LEU A 243 -0.08 36.99 5.28
C LEU A 243 1.14 36.07 5.11
N SER A 244 0.96 34.85 4.61
CA SER A 244 2.02 33.83 4.60
C SER A 244 1.96 32.83 3.43
N PRO A 245 2.00 33.30 2.16
CA PRO A 245 1.91 32.42 0.99
C PRO A 245 3.01 31.35 0.95
N HIS A 246 4.19 31.67 1.48
CA HIS A 246 5.33 30.76 1.58
C HIS A 246 5.06 29.54 2.48
N MET A 247 4.28 29.71 3.56
CA MET A 247 3.97 28.61 4.48
C MET A 247 3.03 27.58 3.85
N VAL A 248 2.04 28.05 3.08
CA VAL A 248 1.10 27.15 2.39
C VAL A 248 1.81 26.34 1.30
N ALA A 249 2.67 27.00 0.52
CA ALA A 249 3.46 26.32 -0.50
C ALA A 249 4.45 25.32 0.10
N PHE A 250 5.08 25.67 1.23
CA PHE A 250 5.90 24.74 2.01
C PHE A 250 5.11 23.54 2.52
N LEU A 251 3.93 23.73 3.08
CA LEU A 251 3.10 22.64 3.61
C LEU A 251 2.65 21.68 2.50
N LYS A 252 2.35 22.18 1.30
CA LYS A 252 2.08 21.35 0.10
C LYS A 252 3.29 20.49 -0.26
N LEU A 253 4.48 21.07 -0.29
CA LEU A 253 5.72 20.35 -0.57
C LEU A 253 6.01 19.29 0.50
N ALA A 254 5.84 19.64 1.78
CA ALA A 254 6.00 18.72 2.90
C ALA A 254 5.02 17.54 2.80
N ALA A 255 3.74 17.79 2.50
CA ALA A 255 2.74 16.73 2.30
C ALA A 255 3.09 15.82 1.11
N MET A 256 3.61 16.39 0.02
CA MET A 256 3.99 15.65 -1.18
C MET A 256 5.11 14.64 -0.95
N VAL A 257 6.09 14.97 -0.09
CA VAL A 257 7.22 14.08 0.22
C VAL A 257 6.92 13.16 1.39
N SER A 258 6.28 13.66 2.46
CA SER A 258 6.00 12.88 3.67
C SER A 258 4.98 11.76 3.45
N ALA A 259 3.95 11.98 2.62
CA ALA A 259 2.94 10.96 2.34
C ALA A 259 3.51 9.66 1.74
N PRO A 260 4.27 9.69 0.61
CA PRO A 260 4.88 8.49 0.07
C PRO A 260 5.98 7.91 0.97
N ALA A 261 6.69 8.74 1.75
CA ALA A 261 7.68 8.26 2.72
C ALA A 261 7.04 7.40 3.81
N LEU A 262 5.97 7.89 4.43
CA LEU A 262 5.20 7.15 5.44
C LEU A 262 4.59 5.86 4.87
N MET A 263 4.20 5.87 3.59
CA MET A 263 3.71 4.69 2.90
C MET A 263 4.80 3.61 2.75
N VAL A 264 6.01 4.01 2.33
CA VAL A 264 7.15 3.10 2.23
C VAL A 264 7.49 2.50 3.60
N VAL A 265 7.49 3.32 4.66
CA VAL A 265 7.71 2.85 6.04
C VAL A 265 6.62 1.86 6.46
N SER A 266 5.34 2.15 6.19
CA SER A 266 4.22 1.24 6.45
C SER A 266 4.43 -0.12 5.76
N MET A 267 4.80 -0.12 4.48
CA MET A 267 5.04 -1.33 3.70
C MET A 267 6.27 -2.10 4.18
N GLY A 268 7.34 -1.43 4.61
CA GLY A 268 8.52 -2.07 5.19
C GLY A 268 8.20 -2.78 6.52
N VAL A 269 7.44 -2.12 7.40
CA VAL A 269 6.96 -2.72 8.66
C VAL A 269 6.06 -3.93 8.38
N PHE A 270 5.18 -3.83 7.38
CA PHE A 270 4.32 -4.93 6.98
C PHE A 270 5.10 -6.10 6.39
N LEU A 271 6.09 -5.84 5.52
CA LEU A 271 6.95 -6.87 4.94
C LEU A 271 7.67 -7.67 6.04
N ARG A 272 8.21 -7.00 7.07
CA ARG A 272 8.79 -7.68 8.23
C ARG A 272 7.77 -8.58 8.93
N HIS A 273 6.55 -8.10 9.13
CA HIS A 273 5.47 -8.88 9.74
C HIS A 273 5.15 -10.13 8.91
N VAL A 274 5.06 -10.00 7.57
CA VAL A 274 4.80 -11.13 6.66
C VAL A 274 5.94 -12.14 6.67
N VAL A 275 7.20 -11.70 6.67
CA VAL A 275 8.37 -12.61 6.62
C VAL A 275 8.62 -13.33 7.95
N HIS A 276 8.46 -12.64 9.08
CA HIS A 276 8.93 -13.12 10.38
C HIS A 276 7.82 -13.51 11.36
N VAL A 277 6.59 -12.98 11.22
CA VAL A 277 5.50 -13.21 12.18
C VAL A 277 4.45 -14.16 11.60
N SER A 278 3.77 -13.75 10.54
CA SER A 278 2.77 -14.59 9.89
C SER A 278 2.77 -14.34 8.38
N PRO A 279 3.14 -15.35 7.58
CA PRO A 279 3.08 -15.25 6.14
C PRO A 279 1.63 -15.45 5.63
N GLU A 280 0.71 -15.86 6.51
CA GLU A 280 -0.67 -16.18 6.16
C GLU A 280 -1.51 -14.93 5.86
N PRO A 281 -2.40 -14.99 4.85
CA PRO A 281 -3.23 -13.86 4.50
C PRO A 281 -4.31 -13.61 5.58
N ALA A 282 -4.67 -12.34 5.83
CA ALA A 282 -5.60 -11.98 6.92
C ALA A 282 -6.93 -12.76 6.85
N PRO A 283 -7.42 -13.40 7.92
CA PRO A 283 -8.60 -14.25 7.84
C PRO A 283 -9.81 -13.44 7.38
N ARG A 284 -10.46 -13.89 6.30
CA ARG A 284 -11.73 -13.29 5.87
C ARG A 284 -12.77 -13.65 6.92
N ARG A 285 -13.53 -12.66 7.41
CA ARG A 285 -14.72 -12.90 8.23
C ARG A 285 -15.64 -13.77 7.39
N LYS A 286 -15.69 -15.09 7.65
CA LYS A 286 -16.63 -15.99 6.98
C LYS A 286 -18.00 -15.43 7.34
N TRP A 287 -18.70 -14.86 6.36
CA TRP A 287 -20.07 -14.48 6.55
C TRP A 287 -20.79 -15.80 6.79
N ARG A 288 -21.10 -16.09 8.07
CA ARG A 288 -21.92 -17.25 8.44
C ARG A 288 -23.26 -17.00 7.78
N SER A 289 -23.42 -17.49 6.55
CA SER A 289 -24.72 -17.75 5.98
C SER A 289 -25.36 -18.75 6.92
N LYS A 290 -26.19 -18.24 7.82
CA LYS A 290 -27.00 -19.04 8.73
C LYS A 290 -28.03 -19.71 7.83
N LYS A 291 -27.65 -20.81 7.18
CA LYS A 291 -28.60 -21.74 6.57
C LYS A 291 -29.52 -22.14 7.73
N ARG A 292 -30.72 -21.55 7.80
CA ARG A 292 -31.80 -22.12 8.59
C ARG A 292 -32.02 -23.50 7.99
N ILE A 293 -31.50 -24.51 8.66
CA ILE A 293 -31.97 -25.88 8.47
C ILE A 293 -33.39 -25.82 9.01
N PHE A 294 -34.38 -25.68 8.12
CA PHE A 294 -35.74 -26.06 8.44
C PHE A 294 -35.67 -27.58 8.61
N SER A 295 -35.70 -28.03 9.86
CA SER A 295 -35.98 -29.42 10.21
C SER A 295 -37.35 -29.76 9.63
N GLY A 296 -37.38 -30.52 8.54
CA GLY A 296 -38.56 -31.27 8.15
C GLY A 296 -38.68 -32.43 9.12
N GLU A 297 -39.44 -32.21 10.20
CA GLU A 297 -39.72 -33.22 11.20
C GLU A 297 -41.06 -32.91 11.86
N GLU A 298 -42.12 -32.87 11.04
CA GLU A 298 -43.49 -33.12 11.49
C GLU A 298 -44.19 -33.91 10.38
N ASP A 299 -43.75 -35.14 10.20
CA ASP A 299 -44.59 -36.21 9.68
C ASP A 299 -44.32 -37.45 10.52
N GLN A 300 -45.39 -37.92 11.17
CA GLN A 300 -45.61 -39.24 11.76
C GLN A 300 -45.46 -39.44 13.28
N LEU A 301 -46.62 -39.32 13.95
CA LEU A 301 -47.38 -40.39 14.64
C LEU A 301 -47.46 -40.38 16.18
N VAL A 302 -48.64 -40.88 16.61
CA VAL A 302 -49.19 -41.20 17.95
C VAL A 302 -49.97 -40.01 18.56
N GLU A 303 -51.31 -40.01 18.66
CA GLU A 303 -52.33 -41.08 18.77
C GLU A 303 -53.68 -40.62 18.18
#